data_AF-A0A954K755-F1
#
_entry.id   AF-A0A954K755-F1
#
_cell.length_a   1.000
_cell.length_b   1.000
_cell.length_c   1.000
_cell.angle_alpha   90.00
_cell.angle_beta   90.00
_cell.angle_gamma   90.00
#
_symmetry.space_group_name_H-M   'P 1'
#
loop_
_entity.id
_entity.type
_entity.pdbx_description
1 polymer ?
#
loop_
_entity_poly.entity_id
_entity_poly.type
_entity_poly.pdbx_seq_one_letter_code
_entity_poly.pdbx_strand_id
1 'polypeptide(L)'
;KVVATRNEGFDEPITLQFPFRPPGVGASSRVTIPKGQNEVFYPLNANGNAEMKKWKVFVIGSANVGGNAWVSSQLAPLEVADSFVDLDLARTAVEQGQETEIICKVNMKNPFEGDAKIKLVGLPPKVTTEDISFNKESKELIFKVKTDPASPQGRHKSLFCQVEIPVNGETVVHTTGRTELRIDKPAPPKKDEPAKPATVAKKEEPKKEAPKRLTRLEQLRLEAQKRLESGTK
;
A
#
# COMPACT_ATOMS: atom_id res chain seq x y z
N LYS A 1 -10.32 -1.83 -21.52
CA LYS A 1 -10.16 -2.95 -22.50
C LYS A 1 -10.20 -2.43 -23.95
N VAL A 2 -9.47 -3.02 -24.90
CA VAL A 2 -9.63 -2.74 -26.35
C VAL A 2 -10.17 -4.00 -27.04
N VAL A 3 -11.20 -3.84 -27.88
CA VAL A 3 -11.83 -4.92 -28.64
C VAL A 3 -11.79 -4.56 -30.13
N ALA A 4 -11.34 -5.50 -30.95
CA ALA A 4 -11.31 -5.38 -32.40
C ALA A 4 -12.41 -6.23 -33.04
N THR A 5 -13.08 -5.66 -34.02
CA THR A 5 -13.98 -6.41 -34.92
C THR A 5 -13.19 -6.81 -36.16
N ARG A 6 -13.25 -8.10 -36.50
CA ARG A 6 -12.53 -8.68 -37.64
C ARG A 6 -13.51 -9.07 -38.73
N ASN A 7 -13.09 -8.94 -39.99
CA ASN A 7 -13.81 -9.53 -41.10
C ASN A 7 -13.72 -11.06 -41.05
N GLU A 8 -14.68 -11.73 -41.67
CA GLU A 8 -14.68 -13.18 -41.77
C GLU A 8 -13.38 -13.69 -42.42
N GLY A 9 -12.78 -14.72 -41.82
CA GLY A 9 -11.52 -15.31 -42.28
C GLY A 9 -10.24 -14.52 -41.94
N PHE A 10 -10.34 -13.33 -41.34
CA PHE A 10 -9.16 -12.57 -40.91
C PHE A 10 -8.75 -12.90 -39.47
N ASP A 11 -7.57 -13.48 -39.28
CA ASP A 11 -7.07 -13.90 -37.96
C ASP A 11 -5.72 -13.29 -37.54
N GLU A 12 -5.04 -12.54 -38.42
CA GLU A 12 -3.69 -12.01 -38.18
C GLU A 12 -3.60 -11.10 -36.93
N PRO A 13 -2.43 -11.00 -36.26
CA PRO A 13 -2.29 -10.16 -35.08
C PRO A 13 -2.51 -8.67 -35.40
N ILE A 14 -3.10 -7.94 -34.45
CA ILE A 14 -3.35 -6.49 -34.56
C ILE A 14 -2.45 -5.76 -33.57
N THR A 15 -1.60 -4.87 -34.07
CA THR A 15 -0.74 -4.03 -33.24
C THR A 15 -1.47 -2.75 -32.88
N LEU A 16 -1.66 -2.52 -31.59
CA LEU A 16 -2.30 -1.33 -31.04
C LEU A 16 -1.25 -0.30 -30.60
N GLN A 17 -1.60 0.97 -30.74
CA GLN A 17 -0.85 2.11 -30.20
C GLN A 17 -1.81 3.09 -29.53
N PHE A 18 -1.32 3.78 -28.49
CA PHE A 18 -2.05 4.82 -27.77
C PHE A 18 -1.42 6.19 -28.11
N PRO A 19 -1.91 6.88 -29.16
CA PRO A 19 -1.17 7.98 -29.77
C PRO A 19 -1.09 9.22 -28.88
N PHE A 20 -2.20 9.54 -28.21
CA PHE A 20 -2.27 10.66 -27.28
C PHE A 20 -2.26 10.15 -25.84
N ARG A 21 -1.19 10.49 -25.12
CA ARG A 21 -1.06 10.24 -23.68
C ARG A 21 -1.28 11.57 -22.94
N PRO A 22 -2.34 11.71 -22.14
CA PRO A 22 -2.51 12.88 -21.30
C PRO A 22 -1.29 13.18 -20.41
N PRO A 23 -1.05 14.44 -20.02
CA PRO A 23 -0.01 14.78 -19.06
C PRO A 23 -0.09 13.91 -17.79
N GLY A 24 1.04 13.31 -17.40
CA GLY A 24 1.13 12.42 -16.24
C GLY A 24 0.52 11.02 -16.43
N VAL A 25 -0.05 10.70 -17.60
CA VAL A 25 -0.56 9.37 -17.94
C VAL A 25 0.45 8.60 -18.80
N GLY A 26 0.92 7.48 -18.30
CA GLY A 26 1.76 6.52 -19.00
C GLY A 26 0.94 5.41 -19.65
N ALA A 27 1.41 4.92 -20.79
CA ALA A 27 0.86 3.77 -21.50
C ALA A 27 1.98 3.09 -22.28
N SER A 28 1.93 1.76 -22.41
CA SER A 28 2.86 1.01 -23.26
C SER A 28 2.97 1.62 -24.66
N SER A 29 4.12 1.48 -25.33
CA SER A 29 4.32 2.03 -26.69
C SER A 29 3.44 1.31 -27.71
N ARG A 30 3.37 -0.02 -27.60
CA ARG A 30 2.51 -0.91 -28.38
C ARG A 30 1.97 -2.01 -27.49
N VAL A 31 0.80 -2.51 -27.85
CA VAL A 31 0.20 -3.75 -27.30
C VAL A 31 -0.34 -4.53 -28.49
N THR A 32 -0.19 -5.84 -28.50
CA THR A 32 -0.66 -6.67 -29.61
C THR A 32 -1.88 -7.47 -29.18
N ILE A 33 -2.96 -7.40 -29.96
CA ILE A 33 -4.01 -8.41 -29.93
C ILE A 33 -3.45 -9.62 -30.70
N PRO A 34 -3.23 -10.78 -30.04
CA PRO A 34 -2.64 -11.94 -30.70
C PRO A 34 -3.45 -12.45 -31.88
N LYS A 35 -2.82 -13.29 -32.71
CA LYS A 35 -3.49 -14.01 -33.81
C LYS A 35 -4.69 -14.78 -33.27
N GLY A 36 -5.83 -14.70 -33.95
CA GLY A 36 -7.09 -15.35 -33.58
C GLY A 36 -7.81 -14.75 -32.36
N GLN A 37 -7.23 -13.75 -31.69
CA GLN A 37 -7.86 -13.07 -30.55
C GLN A 37 -8.50 -11.75 -30.98
N ASN A 38 -9.52 -11.32 -30.24
CA ASN A 38 -10.28 -10.09 -30.55
C ASN A 38 -10.10 -9.00 -29.51
N GLU A 39 -9.50 -9.28 -28.36
CA GLU A 39 -9.38 -8.29 -27.30
C GLU A 39 -8.05 -8.37 -26.56
N VAL A 40 -7.66 -7.25 -25.96
CA VAL A 40 -6.50 -7.15 -25.09
C VAL A 40 -6.71 -6.03 -24.06
N PHE A 41 -6.09 -6.17 -22.89
CA PHE A 41 -5.98 -5.09 -21.92
C PHE A 41 -4.78 -4.21 -22.29
N TYR A 42 -5.05 -2.92 -22.50
CA TYR A 42 -4.00 -1.92 -22.69
C TYR A 42 -3.73 -1.24 -21.34
N PRO A 43 -2.61 -1.53 -20.66
CA PRO A 43 -2.35 -0.99 -19.35
C PRO A 43 -2.08 0.52 -19.42
N LEU A 44 -2.76 1.27 -18.56
CA LEU A 44 -2.55 2.70 -18.36
C LEU A 44 -2.12 2.93 -16.91
N ASN A 45 -1.26 3.92 -16.70
CA ASN A 45 -0.83 4.37 -15.37
C ASN A 45 -0.97 5.88 -15.28
N ALA A 46 -1.42 6.40 -14.14
CA ALA A 46 -1.41 7.82 -13.85
C ALA A 46 -0.47 8.09 -12.67
N ASN A 47 0.45 9.04 -12.83
CA ASN A 47 1.35 9.46 -11.76
C ASN A 47 0.80 10.68 -11.00
N GLY A 48 1.49 11.13 -9.96
CA GLY A 48 1.06 12.26 -9.12
C GLY A 48 0.97 13.63 -9.84
N ASN A 49 1.51 13.74 -11.05
CA ASN A 49 1.41 14.94 -11.89
C ASN A 49 0.29 14.81 -12.95
N ALA A 50 -0.49 13.72 -12.92
CA ALA A 50 -1.60 13.54 -13.85
C ALA A 50 -2.70 14.57 -13.56
N GLU A 51 -3.07 15.31 -14.59
CA GLU A 51 -4.08 16.36 -14.46
C GLU A 51 -5.47 15.75 -14.27
N MET A 52 -6.10 16.08 -13.14
CA MET A 52 -7.46 15.65 -12.80
C MET A 52 -8.49 16.27 -13.74
N LYS A 53 -8.86 15.51 -14.77
CA LYS A 53 -9.81 15.91 -15.81
C LYS A 53 -10.27 14.69 -16.61
N LYS A 54 -11.35 14.88 -17.39
CA LYS A 54 -11.75 13.99 -18.47
C LYS A 54 -10.98 14.32 -19.75
N TRP A 55 -10.20 13.36 -20.22
CA TRP A 55 -9.44 13.40 -21.46
C TRP A 55 -10.17 12.64 -22.56
N LYS A 56 -10.08 13.10 -23.80
CA LYS A 56 -10.52 12.29 -24.95
C LYS A 56 -9.31 11.51 -25.48
N VAL A 57 -9.40 10.20 -25.43
CA VAL A 57 -8.34 9.29 -25.88
C VAL A 57 -8.85 8.34 -26.94
N PHE A 58 -7.96 7.76 -27.72
CA PHE A 58 -8.27 6.74 -28.72
C PHE A 58 -7.07 5.81 -28.90
N VAL A 59 -7.33 4.66 -29.51
CA VAL A 59 -6.31 3.68 -29.87
C VAL A 59 -6.33 3.52 -31.39
N ILE A 60 -5.15 3.43 -31.99
CA ILE A 60 -5.00 3.01 -33.38
C ILE A 60 -4.53 1.57 -33.43
N GLY A 61 -5.10 0.79 -34.34
CA GLY A 61 -4.70 -0.57 -34.64
C GLY A 61 -4.11 -0.65 -36.04
N SER A 62 -3.05 -1.43 -36.21
CA SER A 62 -2.53 -1.80 -37.52
C SER A 62 -2.38 -3.30 -37.68
N ALA A 63 -2.64 -3.80 -38.88
CA ALA A 63 -2.47 -5.21 -39.21
C ALA A 63 -2.15 -5.40 -40.70
N ASN A 64 -1.58 -6.55 -41.03
CA ASN A 64 -1.34 -6.93 -42.42
C ASN A 64 -2.58 -7.62 -43.00
N VAL A 65 -3.20 -7.02 -44.01
CA VAL A 65 -4.39 -7.54 -44.71
C VAL A 65 -4.09 -7.80 -46.21
N GLY A 66 -2.85 -8.13 -46.55
CA GLY A 66 -2.31 -8.05 -47.92
C GLY A 66 -1.64 -6.69 -48.21
N GLY A 67 -1.22 -6.01 -47.14
CA GLY A 67 -0.80 -4.62 -47.07
C GLY A 67 -1.06 -4.07 -45.67
N ASN A 68 -0.38 -2.99 -45.28
CA ASN A 68 -0.56 -2.44 -43.93
C ASN A 68 -1.84 -1.61 -43.85
N ALA A 69 -2.86 -2.11 -43.14
CA ALA A 69 -4.08 -1.38 -42.86
C ALA A 69 -4.02 -0.75 -41.47
N TRP A 70 -4.58 0.46 -41.34
CA TRP A 70 -4.71 1.19 -40.09
C TRP A 70 -6.17 1.53 -39.84
N VAL A 71 -6.59 1.35 -38.60
CA VAL A 71 -7.92 1.75 -38.11
C VAL A 71 -7.78 2.46 -36.77
N SER A 72 -8.75 3.30 -36.44
CA SER A 72 -8.84 3.99 -35.15
C SER A 72 -10.11 3.56 -34.44
N SER A 73 -10.04 3.47 -33.11
CA SER A 73 -11.25 3.48 -32.29
C SER A 73 -11.94 4.84 -32.36
N GLN A 74 -13.20 4.88 -31.92
CA GLN A 74 -13.84 6.12 -31.50
C GLN A 74 -13.06 6.77 -30.35
N LEU A 75 -13.26 8.08 -30.17
CA LEU A 75 -12.78 8.77 -28.98
C LEU A 75 -13.56 8.28 -27.75
N ALA A 76 -12.84 7.93 -26.70
CA ALA A 76 -13.39 7.53 -25.41
C ALA A 76 -12.97 8.54 -24.32
N PRO A 77 -13.84 8.84 -23.34
CA PRO A 77 -13.46 9.64 -22.19
C PRO A 77 -12.59 8.80 -21.22
N LEU A 78 -11.40 9.29 -20.92
CA LEU A 78 -10.54 8.80 -19.83
C LEU A 78 -10.59 9.80 -18.69
N GLU A 79 -11.17 9.41 -17.57
CA GLU A 79 -11.25 10.24 -16.36
C GLU A 79 -10.03 10.00 -15.47
N VAL A 80 -9.26 11.05 -15.23
CA VAL A 80 -8.24 11.09 -14.18
C VAL A 80 -8.87 11.78 -12.97
N ALA A 81 -8.89 11.08 -11.84
CA ALA A 81 -9.46 11.54 -10.59
C ALA A 81 -8.44 11.37 -9.45
N ASP A 82 -8.72 11.94 -8.27
CA ASP A 82 -7.90 11.72 -7.09
C ASP A 82 -7.94 10.22 -6.67
N SER A 83 -6.88 9.79 -5.99
CA SER A 83 -6.77 8.50 -5.34
C SER A 83 -8.00 8.16 -4.49
N PHE A 84 -8.39 6.88 -4.45
CA PHE A 84 -9.47 6.43 -3.57
C PHE A 84 -9.06 6.44 -2.10
N VAL A 85 -7.82 6.05 -1.83
CA VAL A 85 -7.27 5.95 -0.48
C VAL A 85 -5.85 6.50 -0.41
N ASP A 86 -5.52 7.06 0.75
CA ASP A 86 -4.15 7.30 1.17
C ASP A 86 -3.89 6.49 2.46
N LEU A 87 -2.67 5.96 2.61
CA LEU A 87 -2.35 5.01 3.67
C LEU A 87 -1.16 5.51 4.49
N ASP A 88 -1.34 5.54 5.81
CA ASP A 88 -0.28 5.89 6.76
C ASP A 88 0.10 4.64 7.57
N LEU A 89 1.30 4.12 7.32
CA LEU A 89 1.81 2.92 7.96
C LEU A 89 2.78 3.27 9.07
N ALA A 90 2.56 2.68 10.25
CA ALA A 90 3.48 2.78 11.37
C ALA A 90 4.83 2.14 11.02
N ARG A 91 5.91 2.72 11.55
CA ARG A 91 7.23 2.08 11.53
C ARG A 91 7.29 1.08 12.67
N THR A 92 7.78 -0.12 12.39
CA THR A 92 7.77 -1.22 13.34
C THR A 92 9.16 -1.85 13.45
N ALA A 93 9.48 -2.39 14.62
CA ALA A 93 10.69 -3.16 14.85
C ALA A 93 10.34 -4.55 15.40
N VAL A 94 11.12 -5.56 15.03
CA VAL A 94 10.92 -6.96 15.43
C VAL A 94 12.25 -7.68 15.53
N GLU A 95 12.37 -8.64 16.43
CA GLU A 95 13.54 -9.52 16.51
C GLU A 95 13.42 -10.67 15.51
N GLN A 96 14.55 -11.17 14.99
CA GLN A 96 14.54 -12.32 14.07
C GLN A 96 13.83 -13.53 14.70
N GLY A 97 12.93 -14.17 13.94
CA GLY A 97 12.14 -15.31 14.39
C GLY A 97 10.89 -14.95 15.19
N GLN A 98 10.60 -13.65 15.38
CA GLN A 98 9.40 -13.17 16.05
C GLN A 98 8.36 -12.61 15.07
N GLU A 99 7.15 -12.41 15.59
CA GLU A 99 6.04 -11.78 14.90
C GLU A 99 5.83 -10.35 15.41
N THR A 100 5.33 -9.48 14.53
CA THR A 100 4.99 -8.09 14.87
C THR A 100 3.80 -7.61 14.04
N GLU A 101 3.22 -6.49 14.45
CA GLU A 101 2.11 -5.86 13.75
C GLU A 101 2.52 -4.52 13.14
N ILE A 102 2.14 -4.28 11.88
CA ILE A 102 2.24 -2.98 11.23
C ILE A 102 0.82 -2.41 11.12
N ILE A 103 0.58 -1.34 11.88
CA ILE A 103 -0.69 -0.61 11.86
C ILE A 103 -0.71 0.29 10.63
N CYS A 104 -1.78 0.17 9.83
CA CYS A 104 -2.03 0.94 8.63
C CYS A 104 -3.33 1.73 8.80
N LYS A 105 -3.23 3.06 8.94
CA LYS A 105 -4.40 3.95 8.95
C LYS A 105 -4.87 4.20 7.52
N VAL A 106 -6.17 4.06 7.31
CA VAL A 106 -6.81 4.24 6.01
C VAL A 106 -7.46 5.61 5.96
N ASN A 107 -6.92 6.49 5.13
CA ASN A 107 -7.52 7.79 4.82
C ASN A 107 -8.35 7.63 3.53
N MET A 108 -9.65 7.42 3.70
CA MET A 108 -10.60 7.32 2.57
C MET A 108 -10.80 8.70 1.95
N LYS A 109 -10.33 8.88 0.72
CA LYS A 109 -10.48 10.13 -0.03
C LYS A 109 -11.72 10.11 -0.91
N ASN A 110 -11.81 9.09 -1.77
CA ASN A 110 -12.99 8.82 -2.59
C ASN A 110 -13.54 7.46 -2.18
N PRO A 111 -14.72 7.40 -1.54
CA PRO A 111 -15.38 6.15 -1.22
C PRO A 111 -15.64 5.31 -2.47
N PHE A 112 -15.48 4.00 -2.35
CA PHE A 112 -15.80 3.02 -3.39
C PHE A 112 -16.75 1.96 -2.84
N GLU A 113 -17.45 1.28 -3.74
CA GLU A 113 -18.32 0.16 -3.39
C GLU A 113 -17.60 -1.17 -3.57
N GLY A 114 -17.93 -2.15 -2.71
CA GLY A 114 -17.30 -3.47 -2.69
C GLY A 114 -16.06 -3.55 -1.82
N ASP A 115 -15.40 -4.71 -1.87
CA ASP A 115 -14.22 -5.02 -1.07
C ASP A 115 -12.95 -4.87 -1.92
N ALA A 116 -12.07 -3.98 -1.49
CA ALA A 116 -10.73 -3.84 -2.03
C ALA A 116 -9.76 -4.80 -1.32
N LYS A 117 -8.70 -5.18 -2.01
CA LYS A 117 -7.60 -5.97 -1.44
C LYS A 117 -6.38 -5.08 -1.27
N ILE A 118 -5.68 -5.22 -0.15
CA ILE A 118 -4.41 -4.56 0.11
C ILE A 118 -3.32 -5.58 0.38
N LYS A 119 -2.17 -5.38 -0.26
CA LYS A 119 -0.97 -6.21 -0.12
C LYS A 119 0.18 -5.34 0.37
N LEU A 120 0.92 -5.81 1.37
CA LEU A 120 2.17 -5.18 1.80
C LEU A 120 3.33 -5.79 1.00
N VAL A 121 3.90 -4.99 0.10
CA VAL A 121 4.93 -5.38 -0.87
C VAL A 121 6.28 -4.83 -0.44
N GLY A 122 7.37 -5.44 -0.94
CA GLY A 122 8.74 -5.03 -0.64
C GLY A 122 9.26 -5.55 0.69
N LEU A 123 8.67 -6.63 1.21
CA LEU A 123 9.13 -7.34 2.39
C LEU A 123 10.54 -7.93 2.16
N PRO A 124 11.40 -7.94 3.20
CA PRO A 124 12.71 -8.59 3.13
C PRO A 124 12.57 -10.11 2.87
N PRO A 125 13.63 -10.77 2.37
CA PRO A 125 13.67 -12.23 2.28
C PRO A 125 13.28 -12.89 3.61
N LYS A 126 12.46 -13.95 3.53
CA LYS A 126 11.95 -14.72 4.69
C LYS A 126 11.11 -13.90 5.67
N VAL A 127 10.44 -12.85 5.19
CA VAL A 127 9.42 -12.12 5.93
C VAL A 127 8.10 -12.28 5.18
N THR A 128 7.05 -12.65 5.90
CA THR A 128 5.73 -12.93 5.30
C THR A 128 4.63 -12.17 6.01
N THR A 129 3.57 -11.87 5.27
CA THR A 129 2.32 -11.31 5.77
C THR A 129 1.18 -11.77 4.86
N GLU A 130 -0.06 -11.54 5.28
CA GLU A 130 -1.26 -11.90 4.54
C GLU A 130 -1.89 -10.67 3.90
N ASP A 131 -2.57 -10.89 2.78
CA ASP A 131 -3.38 -9.86 2.13
C ASP A 131 -4.62 -9.57 2.99
N ILE A 132 -5.02 -8.31 3.06
CA ILE A 132 -6.18 -7.88 3.84
C ILE A 132 -7.26 -7.37 2.88
N SER A 133 -8.52 -7.72 3.13
CA SER A 133 -9.67 -7.11 2.45
C SER A 133 -10.21 -5.95 3.29
N PHE A 134 -10.60 -4.86 2.65
CA PHE A 134 -11.17 -3.69 3.32
C PHE A 134 -12.15 -2.95 2.41
N ASN A 135 -12.98 -2.09 2.99
CA ASN A 135 -14.01 -1.35 2.28
C ASN A 135 -14.09 0.11 2.77
N LYS A 136 -15.09 0.86 2.29
CA LYS A 136 -15.29 2.27 2.61
C LYS A 136 -15.44 2.60 4.10
N GLU A 137 -15.79 1.63 4.94
CA GLU A 137 -15.97 1.79 6.39
C GLU A 137 -14.67 1.57 7.19
N SER A 138 -13.66 1.00 6.54
CA SER A 138 -12.39 0.63 7.17
C SER A 138 -11.53 1.87 7.45
N LYS A 139 -11.16 2.07 8.71
CA LYS A 139 -10.31 3.19 9.16
C LYS A 139 -8.89 2.77 9.53
N GLU A 140 -8.72 1.51 9.89
CA GLU A 140 -7.45 0.95 10.34
C GLU A 140 -7.36 -0.51 9.91
N LEU A 141 -6.18 -0.92 9.44
CA LEU A 141 -5.85 -2.28 9.03
C LEU A 141 -4.55 -2.68 9.74
N ILE A 142 -4.40 -3.96 10.07
CA ILE A 142 -3.24 -4.45 10.81
C ILE A 142 -2.61 -5.59 10.04
N PHE A 143 -1.40 -5.36 9.52
CA PHE A 143 -0.59 -6.42 8.90
C PHE A 143 0.17 -7.18 9.98
N LYS A 144 -0.14 -8.47 10.12
CA LYS A 144 0.65 -9.39 10.92
C LYS A 144 1.86 -9.83 10.12
N VAL A 145 3.05 -9.46 10.58
CA VAL A 145 4.32 -9.72 9.90
C VAL A 145 5.09 -10.76 10.70
N LYS A 146 5.46 -11.84 10.03
CA LYS A 146 6.26 -12.92 10.60
C LYS A 146 7.67 -12.89 10.05
N THR A 147 8.65 -12.96 10.94
CA THR A 147 10.07 -13.08 10.57
C THR A 147 10.61 -14.47 10.91
N ASP A 148 11.65 -14.85 10.20
CA ASP A 148 12.42 -16.07 10.38
C ASP A 148 13.74 -15.76 11.13
N PRO A 149 14.35 -16.72 11.85
CA PRO A 149 15.67 -16.52 12.47
C PRO A 149 16.76 -16.08 11.49
N ALA A 150 16.62 -16.39 10.20
CA ALA A 150 17.53 -15.98 9.13
C ALA A 150 17.02 -14.79 8.31
N SER A 151 15.95 -14.10 8.72
CA SER A 151 15.53 -12.84 8.08
C SER A 151 16.66 -11.81 8.16
N PRO A 152 16.95 -11.03 7.11
CA PRO A 152 18.08 -10.09 7.13
C PRO A 152 17.95 -9.03 8.23
N GLN A 153 18.97 -8.91 9.09
CA GLN A 153 19.03 -7.87 10.11
C GLN A 153 19.20 -6.49 9.47
N GLY A 154 18.56 -5.47 10.05
CA GLY A 154 18.77 -4.08 9.70
C GLY A 154 17.46 -3.32 9.45
N ARG A 155 17.59 -2.15 8.81
CA ARG A 155 16.46 -1.27 8.46
C ARG A 155 16.06 -1.51 7.01
N HIS A 156 14.81 -1.93 6.80
CA HIS A 156 14.25 -2.21 5.49
C HIS A 156 13.24 -1.13 5.11
N LYS A 157 13.59 -0.28 4.14
CA LYS A 157 12.78 0.89 3.71
C LYS A 157 12.04 0.67 2.39
N SER A 158 11.99 -0.58 1.93
CA SER A 158 11.37 -1.00 0.67
C SER A 158 9.87 -1.28 0.79
N LEU A 159 9.30 -1.22 2.00
CA LEU A 159 7.92 -1.63 2.24
C LEU A 159 6.94 -0.56 1.74
N PHE A 160 5.96 -0.99 0.96
CA PHE A 160 4.83 -0.16 0.51
C PHE A 160 3.58 -0.99 0.29
N CYS A 161 2.41 -0.36 0.25
CA CYS A 161 1.15 -1.04 -0.03
C CYS A 161 0.77 -0.96 -1.51
N GLN A 162 0.28 -2.08 -2.03
CA GLN A 162 -0.44 -2.17 -3.29
C GLN A 162 -1.91 -2.44 -2.99
N VAL A 163 -2.79 -1.56 -3.45
CA VAL A 163 -4.23 -1.61 -3.22
C VAL A 163 -4.92 -1.92 -4.54
N GLU A 164 -5.74 -2.96 -4.58
CA GLU A 164 -6.56 -3.38 -5.72
C GLU A 164 -8.03 -3.06 -5.40
N ILE A 165 -8.61 -2.08 -6.09
CA ILE A 165 -9.97 -1.59 -5.85
C ILE A 165 -10.86 -1.97 -7.05
N PRO A 166 -12.01 -2.63 -6.82
CA PRO A 166 -12.97 -2.89 -7.89
C PRO A 166 -13.71 -1.59 -8.25
N VAL A 167 -13.69 -1.20 -9.53
CA VAL A 167 -14.38 -0.03 -10.06
C VAL A 167 -15.05 -0.42 -11.37
N ASN A 168 -16.38 -0.34 -11.45
CA ASN A 168 -17.17 -0.65 -12.65
C ASN A 168 -16.87 -2.03 -13.28
N GLY A 169 -16.55 -3.04 -12.45
CA GLY A 169 -16.19 -4.39 -12.92
C GLY A 169 -14.74 -4.54 -13.42
N GLU A 170 -13.94 -3.47 -13.40
CA GLU A 170 -12.49 -3.51 -13.62
C GLU A 170 -11.74 -3.28 -12.29
N THR A 171 -10.43 -3.56 -12.24
CA THR A 171 -9.60 -3.34 -11.05
C THR A 171 -8.67 -2.16 -11.26
N VAL A 172 -8.74 -1.19 -10.37
CA VAL A 172 -7.79 -0.06 -10.29
C VAL A 172 -6.74 -0.37 -9.23
N VAL A 173 -5.47 -0.23 -9.60
CA VAL A 173 -4.34 -0.50 -8.71
C VAL A 173 -3.71 0.81 -8.24
N HIS A 174 -3.61 0.99 -6.92
CA HIS A 174 -2.85 2.08 -6.31
C HIS A 174 -1.60 1.55 -5.62
N THR A 175 -0.54 2.36 -5.68
CA THR A 175 0.69 2.16 -4.89
C THR A 175 0.80 3.32 -3.91
N THR A 176 0.65 3.05 -2.62
CA THR A 176 0.69 4.08 -1.57
C THR A 176 1.20 3.50 -0.25
N GLY A 177 1.36 4.33 0.79
CA GLY A 177 1.71 3.87 2.14
C GLY A 177 3.08 3.21 2.24
N ARG A 178 4.14 4.03 2.26
CA ARG A 178 5.52 3.56 2.47
C ARG A 178 5.86 3.49 3.94
N THR A 179 6.58 2.46 4.37
CA THR A 179 7.09 2.33 5.74
C THR A 179 8.46 1.68 5.81
N GLU A 180 8.96 1.55 7.04
CA GLU A 180 10.19 0.88 7.39
C GLU A 180 9.93 -0.23 8.41
N LEU A 181 10.53 -1.39 8.16
CA LEU A 181 10.62 -2.49 9.11
C LEU A 181 12.07 -2.62 9.59
N ARG A 182 12.29 -2.52 10.90
CA ARG A 182 13.60 -2.82 11.49
C ARG A 182 13.61 -4.24 12.03
N ILE A 183 14.58 -5.04 11.58
CA ILE A 183 14.79 -6.41 12.08
C ILE A 183 16.06 -6.41 12.92
N ASP A 184 15.93 -6.70 14.20
CA ASP A 184 17.04 -6.77 15.16
C ASP A 184 17.44 -8.23 15.39
N LYS A 185 18.72 -8.47 15.69
CA LYS A 185 19.14 -9.79 16.20
C LYS A 185 18.45 -10.04 17.54
N PRO A 186 18.09 -11.29 17.86
CA PRO A 186 17.57 -11.62 19.18
C PRO A 186 18.55 -11.10 20.25
N ALA A 187 18.03 -10.41 21.25
CA ALA A 187 18.87 -10.01 22.37
C ALA A 187 19.49 -11.27 23.00
N PRO A 188 20.79 -11.27 23.34
CA PRO A 188 21.38 -12.40 24.03
C PRO A 188 20.58 -12.67 25.31
N PRO A 189 20.34 -13.95 25.66
CA PRO A 189 19.61 -14.29 26.88
C PRO A 189 20.30 -13.55 28.04
N LYS A 190 19.50 -12.87 28.86
CA LYS A 190 20.04 -12.24 30.07
C LYS A 190 20.81 -13.32 30.81
N LYS A 191 22.11 -13.10 31.04
CA LYS A 191 22.87 -13.94 31.96
C LYS A 191 22.06 -14.00 33.24
N ASP A 192 21.84 -15.21 33.76
CA ASP A 192 21.34 -15.42 35.10
C ASP A 192 22.28 -14.67 36.06
N GLU A 193 21.91 -13.44 36.39
CA GLU A 193 22.49 -12.75 37.52
C GLU A 193 22.05 -13.57 38.74
N PRO A 194 22.97 -14.16 39.51
CA PRO A 194 22.60 -14.96 40.66
C PRO A 194 21.70 -14.10 41.55
N ALA A 195 20.52 -14.65 41.86
CA ALA A 195 19.54 -13.99 42.73
C ALA A 195 20.27 -13.48 43.97
N LYS A 196 20.34 -12.16 44.13
CA LYS A 196 20.83 -11.55 45.37
C LYS A 196 19.99 -12.15 46.51
N PRO A 197 20.61 -12.71 47.56
CA PRO A 197 19.88 -13.36 48.63
C PRO A 197 18.86 -12.39 49.24
N ALA A 198 17.61 -12.82 49.25
CA ALA A 198 16.49 -12.09 49.82
C ALA A 198 16.73 -11.90 51.33
N THR A 199 16.96 -10.66 51.75
CA THR A 199 16.82 -10.28 53.16
C THR A 199 15.34 -10.30 53.53
N VAL A 200 15.09 -10.89 54.70
CA VAL A 200 13.79 -11.31 55.22
C VAL A 200 12.83 -10.13 55.41
N ALA A 201 11.57 -10.44 55.16
CA ALA A 201 10.40 -9.58 55.11
C ALA A 201 10.16 -8.67 56.33
N LYS A 202 9.61 -7.48 56.04
CA LYS A 202 8.72 -6.75 56.94
C LYS A 202 7.36 -6.59 56.22
N LYS A 203 6.31 -7.16 56.82
CA LYS A 203 4.86 -6.98 56.58
C LYS A 203 4.52 -5.49 56.28
N GLU A 204 3.48 -5.08 55.57
CA GLU A 204 2.36 -5.64 54.80
C GLU A 204 1.63 -4.38 54.23
N GLU A 205 1.10 -4.39 53.01
CA GLU A 205 -0.17 -3.73 52.59
C GLU A 205 -0.35 -3.68 51.05
N PRO A 206 -1.59 -3.66 50.55
CA PRO A 206 -1.97 -4.27 49.27
C PRO A 206 -1.66 -3.40 48.04
N LYS A 207 -1.18 -4.04 46.97
CA LYS A 207 -0.94 -3.40 45.66
C LYS A 207 -2.27 -2.98 45.03
N LYS A 208 -2.54 -1.68 45.10
CA LYS A 208 -3.43 -0.95 44.18
C LYS A 208 -2.97 -1.11 42.74
N GLU A 209 -3.96 -1.14 41.86
CA GLU A 209 -3.88 -1.21 40.40
C GLU A 209 -2.85 -0.24 39.80
N ALA A 210 -2.21 -0.69 38.72
CA ALA A 210 -1.19 0.05 37.99
C ALA A 210 -1.75 1.38 37.43
N PRO A 211 -1.14 2.55 37.73
CA PRO A 211 -1.59 3.80 37.16
C PRO A 211 -1.32 3.86 35.66
N LYS A 212 -2.40 4.17 34.92
CA LYS A 212 -2.41 4.64 33.54
C LYS A 212 -1.25 5.61 33.31
N ARG A 213 -0.45 5.32 32.28
CA ARG A 213 0.59 6.25 31.78
C ARG A 213 -0.12 7.53 31.31
N LEU A 214 0.11 8.64 32.01
CA LEU A 214 -0.44 9.95 31.62
C LEU A 214 0.02 10.31 30.20
N THR A 215 -0.92 10.81 29.42
CA THR A 215 -0.65 11.23 28.04
C THR A 215 0.19 12.50 28.02
N ARG A 216 0.96 12.71 26.95
CA ARG A 216 1.92 13.82 26.78
C ARG A 216 1.30 15.22 27.03
N LEU A 217 -0.01 15.35 26.82
CA LEU A 217 -0.80 16.56 27.09
C LEU A 217 -0.95 16.86 28.59
N GLU A 218 -1.09 15.83 29.42
CA GLU A 218 -1.23 15.97 30.87
C GLU A 218 0.13 16.29 31.51
N GLN A 219 1.23 15.77 30.95
CA GLN A 219 2.59 16.17 31.33
C GLN A 219 2.85 17.65 31.05
N LEU A 220 2.46 18.15 29.88
CA LEU A 220 2.59 19.57 29.51
C LEU A 220 1.77 20.50 30.42
N ARG A 221 0.58 20.09 30.86
CA ARG A 221 -0.22 20.87 31.83
C ARG A 221 0.42 20.92 33.20
N LEU A 222 1.00 19.82 33.67
CA LEU A 222 1.70 19.77 34.96
C LEU A 222 2.97 20.63 34.95
N GLU A 223 3.66 20.67 33.81
CA GLU A 223 4.86 21.49 33.61
C GLU A 223 4.52 22.99 33.53
N ALA A 224 3.38 23.34 32.91
CA ALA A 224 2.88 24.72 32.89
C ALA A 224 2.46 25.21 34.30
N GLN A 225 1.81 24.36 35.10
CA GLN A 225 1.46 24.67 36.49
C GLN A 225 2.69 24.87 37.37
N LYS A 226 3.70 24.01 37.25
CA LYS A 226 4.97 24.16 37.97
C LYS A 226 5.73 25.43 37.57
N ARG A 227 5.64 25.84 36.31
CA ARG A 227 6.23 27.11 35.83
C ARG A 227 5.56 28.32 36.47
N LEU A 228 4.23 28.30 36.58
CA LEU A 228 3.45 29.36 37.24
C LEU A 228 3.77 29.46 38.74
N GLU A 229 3.94 28.35 39.45
CA GLU A 229 4.31 28.35 40.88
C GLU A 229 5.77 28.75 41.12
N SER A 230 6.69 28.47 40.18
CA SER A 230 8.09 28.91 40.27
C SER A 230 8.34 30.38 39.89
N GLY A 231 7.34 31.05 39.30
CA GLY A 231 7.43 32.44 38.83
C GLY A 231 6.92 33.50 39.81
N THR A 232 6.52 33.09 41.03
CA THR A 232 6.12 34.03 42.10
C THR A 232 7.05 33.88 43.30
N LYS A 233 8.27 34.39 43.16
CA LYS A 233 9.13 34.82 44.26
C LYS A 233 9.96 36.00 43.81
#